data_AF-A0A3B9IU56-F1
#
_entry.id   AF-A0A3B9IU56-F1
#
_cell.length_a   1.000
_cell.length_b   1.000
_cell.length_c   1.000
_cell.angle_alpha   90.00
_cell.angle_beta   90.00
_cell.angle_gamma   90.00
#
_symmetry.space_group_name_H-M   'P 1'
#
loop_
_entity.id
_entity.type
_entity.pdbx_description
1 polymer ?
#
loop_
_entity_poly.entity_id
_entity_poly.type
_entity_poly.pdbx_seq_one_letter_code
_entity_poly.pdbx_strand_id
1 'polypeptide(L)'
;MTQSWADAAAGFDFEAMLRQSLAGDLAAMNACVECCDAHAAADPERVALRYESRDGHGGTMTFGALKEAAGRFANLLAARGIGPGDRVGGLLPRVPELLVTILGTWRAGAV
;
A
#
# COMPACT_ATOMS: atom_id res chain seq x y z
N MET A 1 -0.47 15.82 24.11
CA MET A 1 -0.07 15.18 25.38
C MET A 1 0.60 13.87 25.02
N THR A 2 1.85 13.69 25.41
CA THR A 2 2.60 12.44 25.14
C THR A 2 2.18 11.39 26.16
N GLN A 3 1.52 10.33 25.70
CA GLN A 3 1.20 9.16 26.52
C GLN A 3 2.51 8.51 26.99
N SER A 4 2.59 8.10 28.27
CA SER A 4 3.75 7.33 28.73
C SER A 4 3.71 5.92 28.15
N TRP A 5 4.87 5.29 27.98
CA TRP A 5 4.92 3.90 27.50
C TRP A 5 4.16 2.95 28.44
N ALA A 6 4.23 3.17 29.76
CA ALA A 6 3.54 2.35 30.74
C ALA A 6 2.01 2.42 30.58
N ASP A 7 1.47 3.62 30.34
CA ASP A 7 0.04 3.81 30.08
C ASP A 7 -0.40 3.21 28.75
N ALA A 8 0.45 3.31 27.70
CA ALA A 8 0.19 2.71 26.40
C ALA A 8 0.17 1.18 26.47
N ALA A 9 1.09 0.58 27.22
CA ALA A 9 1.14 -0.86 27.43
C ALA A 9 -0.06 -1.35 28.26
N ALA A 10 -0.40 -0.66 29.35
CA ALA A 10 -1.53 -1.04 30.21
C ALA A 10 -2.89 -0.87 29.52
N GLY A 11 -3.03 0.10 28.62
CA GLY A 11 -4.26 0.36 27.88
C GLY A 11 -4.36 -0.32 26.51
N PHE A 12 -3.42 -1.19 26.14
CA PHE A 12 -3.46 -1.83 24.84
C PHE A 12 -4.62 -2.82 24.73
N ASP A 13 -5.45 -2.60 23.73
CA ASP A 13 -6.51 -3.51 23.33
C ASP A 13 -6.30 -3.85 21.85
N PHE A 14 -5.99 -5.12 21.59
CA PHE A 14 -5.72 -5.62 20.25
C PHE A 14 -6.93 -5.46 19.31
N GLU A 15 -8.13 -5.79 19.79
CA GLU A 15 -9.35 -5.72 18.98
C GLU A 15 -9.77 -4.28 18.72
N ALA A 16 -9.57 -3.38 19.68
CA ALA A 16 -9.75 -1.96 19.46
C ALA A 16 -8.73 -1.41 18.45
N MET A 17 -7.46 -1.81 18.54
CA MET A 17 -6.41 -1.40 17.62
C MET A 17 -6.69 -1.86 16.19
N LEU A 18 -7.10 -3.11 15.99
CA LEU A 18 -7.48 -3.63 14.66
C LEU A 18 -8.61 -2.82 14.04
N ARG A 19 -9.71 -2.60 14.79
CA ARG A 19 -10.87 -1.83 14.31
C ARG A 19 -10.55 -0.38 13.95
N GLN A 20 -9.52 0.20 14.57
CA GLN A 20 -9.11 1.58 14.34
C GLN A 20 -8.07 1.71 13.22
N SER A 21 -7.30 0.66 12.96
CA SER A 21 -6.13 0.73 12.08
C SER A 21 -6.36 0.12 10.71
N LEU A 22 -7.23 -0.89 10.61
CA LEU A 22 -7.52 -1.57 9.35
C LEU A 22 -8.78 -1.01 8.69
N ALA A 23 -8.75 -0.89 7.36
CA ALA A 23 -9.94 -0.69 6.56
C ALA A 23 -10.79 -1.99 6.48
N GLY A 24 -10.13 -3.16 6.49
CA GLY A 24 -10.76 -4.48 6.63
C GLY A 24 -10.69 -5.07 8.04
N ASP A 25 -10.55 -6.39 8.14
CA ASP A 25 -10.33 -7.11 9.39
C ASP A 25 -9.33 -8.27 9.20
N LEU A 26 -9.06 -9.04 10.27
CA LEU A 26 -8.13 -10.16 10.19
C LEU A 26 -8.63 -11.34 9.34
N ALA A 27 -9.94 -11.45 9.07
CA ALA A 27 -10.51 -12.48 8.22
C ALA A 27 -10.44 -12.10 6.73
N ALA A 28 -10.53 -10.80 6.42
CA ALA A 28 -10.47 -10.28 5.08
C ALA A 28 -9.78 -8.91 5.05
N MET A 29 -8.54 -8.90 4.56
CA MET A 29 -7.78 -7.68 4.28
C MET A 29 -7.03 -7.79 2.96
N ASN A 30 -6.71 -6.64 2.37
CA ASN A 30 -5.83 -6.54 1.22
C ASN A 30 -4.78 -5.46 1.48
N ALA A 31 -3.49 -5.81 1.41
CA ALA A 31 -2.43 -4.87 1.74
C ALA A 31 -2.40 -3.63 0.81
N CYS A 32 -2.85 -3.74 -0.45
CA CYS A 32 -3.01 -2.56 -1.32
C CYS A 32 -4.11 -1.62 -0.80
N VAL A 33 -5.18 -2.16 -0.21
CA VAL A 33 -6.24 -1.33 0.37
C VAL A 33 -5.72 -0.57 1.58
N GLU A 34 -5.08 -1.28 2.50
CA GLU A 34 -4.56 -0.71 3.75
C GLU A 34 -3.47 0.35 3.49
N CYS A 35 -2.58 0.11 2.52
CA CYS A 35 -1.45 0.99 2.26
C CYS A 35 -1.71 2.05 1.17
N CYS A 36 -2.78 1.95 0.38
CA CYS A 36 -3.01 2.86 -0.75
C CYS A 36 -4.47 3.27 -0.91
N ASP A 37 -5.39 2.33 -1.14
CA ASP A 37 -6.75 2.71 -1.54
C ASP A 37 -7.52 3.47 -0.46
N ALA A 38 -7.34 3.10 0.81
CA ALA A 38 -7.96 3.80 1.94
C ALA A 38 -7.49 5.25 2.02
N HIS A 39 -6.19 5.50 1.81
CA HIS A 39 -5.63 6.85 1.77
C HIS A 39 -6.07 7.64 0.54
N ALA A 40 -6.10 7.01 -0.64
CA ALA A 40 -6.57 7.64 -1.87
C ALA A 40 -8.07 8.00 -1.81
N ALA A 41 -8.88 7.20 -1.10
CA ALA A 41 -10.29 7.50 -0.87
C ALA A 41 -10.50 8.69 0.07
N ALA A 42 -9.64 8.84 1.08
CA ALA A 42 -9.69 9.97 2.00
C ALA A 42 -9.19 11.27 1.36
N ASP A 43 -8.07 11.23 0.63
CA ASP A 43 -7.51 12.36 -0.11
C ASP A 43 -6.64 11.86 -1.29
N PRO A 44 -7.16 11.89 -2.53
CA PRO A 44 -6.42 11.41 -3.70
C PRO A 44 -5.23 12.29 -4.07
N GLU A 45 -5.22 13.57 -3.69
CA GLU A 45 -4.14 14.52 -4.03
C GLU A 45 -3.02 14.53 -2.98
N ARG A 46 -3.24 13.88 -1.84
CA ARG A 46 -2.20 13.68 -0.83
C ARG A 46 -0.99 12.97 -1.45
N VAL A 47 0.20 13.54 -1.24
CA VAL A 47 1.46 12.93 -1.67
C VAL A 47 1.67 11.58 -0.96
N ALA A 48 1.80 10.51 -1.76
CA ALA A 48 2.14 9.17 -1.30
C ALA A 48 3.64 8.94 -1.34
N LEU A 49 4.29 9.34 -2.44
CA LEU A 49 5.72 9.12 -2.66
C LEU A 49 6.40 10.43 -3.02
N ARG A 50 7.56 10.64 -2.42
CA ARG A 50 8.60 11.57 -2.90
C ARG A 50 9.74 10.70 -3.38
N TYR A 51 10.16 10.89 -4.63
CA TYR A 51 11.22 10.07 -5.21
C TYR A 51 12.24 10.95 -5.90
N GLU A 52 13.47 10.45 -5.92
CA GLU A 52 14.61 11.04 -6.60
C GLU A 52 15.33 9.96 -7.38
N SER A 53 15.70 10.29 -8.61
CA SER A 53 16.51 9.45 -9.49
C SER A 53 17.98 9.70 -9.23
N ARG A 54 18.81 8.80 -9.75
CA ARG A 54 20.27 8.90 -9.64
C ARG A 54 20.84 10.18 -10.27
N ASP A 55 20.17 10.72 -11.28
CA ASP A 55 20.60 11.90 -12.02
C ASP A 55 20.11 13.21 -11.37
N GLY A 56 19.56 13.14 -10.15
CA GLY A 56 19.05 14.28 -9.39
C GLY A 56 17.68 14.77 -9.85
N HIS A 57 17.00 14.05 -10.75
CA HIS A 57 15.62 14.34 -11.10
C HIS A 57 14.68 13.72 -10.08
N GLY A 58 13.70 14.46 -9.60
CA GLY A 58 12.75 13.96 -8.61
C GLY A 58 11.33 14.37 -8.90
N GLY A 59 10.42 13.87 -8.08
CA GLY A 59 9.01 14.19 -8.18
C GLY A 59 8.19 13.69 -7.00
N THR A 60 6.90 13.95 -7.10
CA THR A 60 5.90 13.46 -6.18
C THR A 60 4.88 12.63 -6.93
N MET A 61 4.44 11.53 -6.31
CA MET A 61 3.28 10.77 -6.76
C MET A 61 2.20 10.84 -5.67
N THR A 62 0.97 11.16 -6.05
CA THR A 62 -0.16 11.21 -5.12
C THR A 62 -0.73 9.82 -4.87
N PHE A 63 -1.51 9.65 -3.81
CA PHE A 63 -2.21 8.39 -3.53
C PHE A 63 -3.19 8.03 -4.65
N GLY A 64 -3.88 9.00 -5.25
CA GLY A 64 -4.76 8.79 -6.41
C GLY A 64 -4.01 8.23 -7.61
N ALA A 65 -2.88 8.86 -7.98
CA ALA A 65 -2.04 8.38 -9.08
C ALA A 65 -1.44 6.99 -8.79
N LEU A 66 -0.99 6.75 -7.56
CA LEU A 66 -0.42 5.47 -7.15
C LEU A 66 -1.47 4.34 -7.21
N LYS A 67 -2.68 4.60 -6.71
CA LYS A 67 -3.81 3.66 -6.79
C LYS A 67 -4.15 3.30 -8.24
N GLU A 68 -4.22 4.31 -9.12
CA GLU A 68 -4.52 4.08 -10.53
C GLU A 68 -3.43 3.21 -11.18
N ALA A 69 -2.16 3.55 -10.97
CA ALA A 69 -1.04 2.78 -11.51
C ALA A 69 -1.00 1.34 -10.99
N ALA A 70 -1.18 1.13 -9.69
CA ALA A 70 -1.26 -0.19 -9.07
C ALA A 70 -2.45 -0.99 -9.63
N GLY A 71 -3.60 -0.35 -9.85
CA GLY A 71 -4.77 -0.96 -10.48
C GLY A 71 -4.49 -1.43 -11.92
N ARG A 72 -3.81 -0.60 -12.73
CA ARG A 72 -3.39 -0.98 -14.09
C ARG A 72 -2.45 -2.20 -14.07
N PHE A 73 -1.50 -2.24 -13.14
CA PHE A 73 -0.58 -3.38 -13.02
C PHE A 73 -1.30 -4.65 -12.56
N ALA A 74 -2.21 -4.56 -11.58
CA ALA A 74 -3.03 -5.69 -11.15
C ALA A 74 -3.88 -6.27 -12.29
N ASN A 75 -4.48 -5.41 -13.11
CA ASN A 75 -5.22 -5.85 -14.30
C ASN A 75 -4.31 -6.55 -15.33
N LEU A 76 -3.08 -6.07 -15.51
CA LEU A 76 -2.09 -6.74 -16.36
C LEU A 76 -1.75 -8.14 -15.81
N LEU A 77 -1.51 -8.28 -14.51
CA LEU A 77 -1.25 -9.57 -13.86
C LEU A 77 -2.42 -10.54 -14.08
N ALA A 78 -3.65 -10.09 -13.81
CA ALA A 78 -4.86 -10.88 -14.03
C ALA A 78 -5.01 -11.32 -15.50
N ALA A 79 -4.73 -10.43 -16.46
CA ALA A 79 -4.73 -10.75 -17.89
C ALA A 79 -3.64 -11.77 -18.29
N ARG A 80 -2.63 -11.98 -17.45
CA ARG A 80 -1.58 -13.01 -17.59
C ARG A 80 -1.86 -14.27 -16.78
N GLY A 81 -3.04 -14.37 -16.17
CA GLY A 81 -3.46 -15.52 -15.37
C GLY A 81 -2.84 -15.57 -13.98
N ILE A 82 -2.25 -14.47 -13.51
CA ILE A 82 -1.69 -14.36 -12.16
C ILE A 82 -2.80 -13.91 -11.21
N GLY A 83 -3.00 -14.65 -10.13
CA GLY A 83 -4.06 -14.38 -9.15
C GLY A 83 -3.61 -14.61 -7.69
N PRO A 84 -4.58 -14.79 -6.78
CA PRO A 84 -4.30 -14.96 -5.37
C PRO A 84 -3.33 -16.10 -5.07
N GLY A 85 -2.23 -15.79 -4.36
CA GLY A 85 -1.20 -16.76 -3.97
C GLY A 85 -0.10 -17.02 -5.01
N ASP A 86 -0.25 -16.59 -6.26
CA ASP A 86 0.82 -16.65 -7.24
C ASP A 86 1.97 -15.69 -6.88
N ARG A 87 3.18 -16.00 -7.34
CA ARG A 87 4.40 -15.23 -6.98
C ARG A 87 4.80 -14.29 -8.10
N VAL A 88 5.07 -13.02 -7.77
CA VAL A 88 5.56 -12.00 -8.70
C VAL A 88 6.94 -11.53 -8.26
N GLY A 89 7.98 -11.90 -9.02
CA GLY A 89 9.34 -11.45 -8.78
C GLY A 89 9.58 -10.01 -9.27
N GLY A 90 9.99 -9.11 -8.38
CA GLY A 90 10.40 -7.75 -8.71
C GLY A 90 11.92 -7.59 -8.73
N LEU A 91 12.50 -7.29 -9.90
CA LEU A 91 13.91 -6.89 -10.03
C LEU A 91 13.97 -5.44 -10.55
N LEU A 92 13.76 -4.49 -9.65
CA LEU A 92 13.62 -3.07 -9.96
C LEU A 92 14.49 -2.22 -9.03
N PRO A 93 15.03 -1.08 -9.50
CA PRO A 93 15.67 -0.09 -8.62
C PRO A 93 14.62 0.66 -7.78
N ARG A 94 15.06 1.62 -6.95
CA ARG A 94 14.20 2.47 -6.11
C ARG A 94 13.52 3.58 -6.92
N VAL A 95 12.63 3.18 -7.83
CA VAL A 95 11.80 4.07 -8.66
C VAL A 95 10.32 3.90 -8.29
N PRO A 96 9.42 4.85 -8.61
CA PRO A 96 7.99 4.73 -8.26
C PRO A 96 7.34 3.42 -8.75
N GLU A 97 7.76 2.91 -9.90
CA GLU A 97 7.28 1.66 -10.49
C GLU A 97 7.53 0.44 -9.60
N LEU A 98 8.52 0.49 -8.69
CA LEU A 98 8.71 -0.54 -7.67
C LEU A 98 7.49 -0.64 -6.75
N LEU A 99 6.98 0.50 -6.27
CA LEU A 99 5.80 0.53 -5.39
C LEU A 99 4.53 0.21 -6.17
N VAL A 100 4.43 0.64 -7.43
CA VAL A 100 3.34 0.23 -8.32
C VAL A 100 3.32 -1.30 -8.48
N THR A 101 4.48 -1.93 -8.66
CA THR A 101 4.63 -3.38 -8.81
C THR A 101 4.20 -4.11 -7.53
N ILE A 102 4.68 -3.66 -6.38
CA ILE A 102 4.33 -4.25 -5.07
C ILE A 102 2.83 -4.12 -4.79
N LEU A 103 2.29 -2.91 -4.89
CA LEU A 103 0.88 -2.65 -4.59
C LEU A 103 -0.05 -3.33 -5.59
N GLY A 104 0.28 -3.34 -6.89
CA GLY A 104 -0.51 -4.05 -7.90
C GLY A 104 -0.48 -5.57 -7.72
N THR A 105 0.65 -6.12 -7.27
CA THR A 105 0.76 -7.55 -6.90
C THR A 105 -0.17 -7.87 -5.72
N TRP A 106 -0.10 -7.10 -4.64
CA TRP A 106 -0.98 -7.28 -3.48
C TRP A 106 -2.45 -7.04 -3.83
N ARG A 107 -2.76 -6.08 -4.71
CA ARG A 107 -4.12 -5.84 -5.19
C ARG A 107 -4.70 -7.06 -5.91
N ALA A 108 -3.87 -7.79 -6.66
CA ALA A 108 -4.26 -9.04 -7.30
C ALA A 108 -4.35 -10.23 -6.32
N GLY A 109 -3.97 -10.04 -5.05
CA GLY A 109 -3.86 -11.10 -4.05
C GLY A 109 -2.61 -11.97 -4.20
N ALA A 110 -1.71 -11.61 -5.11
CA ALA A 110 -0.46 -12.30 -5.35
C ALA A 110 0.61 -11.91 -4.29
N VAL A 111 1.73 -12.64 -4.27
CA VAL A 111 2.85 -12.50 -3.32
C VAL A 111 4.11 -12.00 -4.03
#